data_AF-K5CPW3-F1
#
_entry.id   AF-K5CPW3-F1
#
_cell.length_a   1.000
_cell.length_b   1.000
_cell.length_c   1.000
_cell.angle_alpha   90.00
_cell.angle_beta   90.00
_cell.angle_gamma   90.00
#
_symmetry.space_group_name_H-M   'P 1'
#
loop_
_entity.id
_entity.type
_entity.pdbx_description
1 polymer ?
#
loop_
_entity_poly.entity_id
_entity_poly.type
_entity_poly.pdbx_seq_one_letter_code
_entity_poly.pdbx_strand_id
1 'polypeptide(L)'
;MLHKSEVIFDSEHHSYTLDGVQLEGITGMISRQLFPNKYDNIPEDVVRKAAERGSLIHSQCQIFDDMGVDMGAEEVTGYKCLIDRHGLQYETSEYLVSDNKHYASCIDKVYREDKNTYHLGDIKTTYKLDKEYVRWQLSVYAYLFELQNPNVKVGRLFAIYLRGDKAELVDVERIPKEVIIHLMDCDVKGIQFDNPYNKIENDNSMPVVYREMEKSIIDIDKQCRYWADKKKELTDGVMKEMVKAGAYSWKGDSISFTRKKDSIRKNFDKKAFEQDYPELYKEYLKDTPVVGSVILKVL
;
A
#
# COMPACT_ATOMS: atom_id res chain seq x y z
N MET A 1 28.22 -17.29 0.91
CA MET A 1 27.40 -17.40 2.14
C MET A 1 26.82 -16.03 2.37
N LEU A 2 25.51 -15.93 2.61
CA LEU A 2 24.84 -14.64 2.77
C LEU A 2 25.23 -14.00 4.12
N HIS A 3 25.51 -12.70 4.11
CA HIS A 3 25.84 -11.91 5.28
C HIS A 3 24.58 -11.67 6.10
N LYS A 4 24.66 -11.79 7.43
CA LYS A 4 23.54 -11.42 8.30
C LYS A 4 23.68 -9.94 8.66
N SER A 5 22.57 -9.20 8.56
CA SER A 5 22.51 -7.81 9.03
C SER A 5 22.68 -7.75 10.56
N GLU A 6 23.30 -6.69 11.05
CA GLU A 6 23.37 -6.39 12.49
C GLU A 6 22.12 -5.66 13.00
N VAL A 7 21.22 -5.26 12.09
CA VAL A 7 19.94 -4.65 12.44
C VAL A 7 19.10 -5.64 13.26
N ILE A 8 18.53 -5.14 14.35
CA ILE A 8 17.60 -5.86 15.19
C ILE A 8 16.19 -5.61 14.66
N PHE A 9 15.51 -6.67 14.23
CA PHE A 9 14.09 -6.63 13.87
C PHE A 9 13.24 -7.09 15.05
N ASP A 10 12.36 -6.21 15.51
CA ASP A 10 11.30 -6.54 16.46
C ASP A 10 10.04 -6.87 15.65
N SER A 11 9.67 -8.16 15.63
CA SER A 11 8.51 -8.64 14.88
C SER A 11 7.17 -8.29 15.53
N GLU A 12 7.13 -8.04 16.84
CA GLU A 12 5.91 -7.66 17.56
C GLU A 12 5.54 -6.20 17.25
N HIS A 13 6.53 -5.31 17.31
CA HIS A 13 6.34 -3.88 17.03
C HIS A 13 6.59 -3.51 15.56
N HIS A 14 6.99 -4.48 14.73
CA HIS A 14 7.36 -4.31 13.33
C HIS A 14 8.36 -3.16 13.13
N SER A 15 9.44 -3.16 13.92
CA SER A 15 10.41 -2.07 13.99
C SER A 15 11.85 -2.56 13.77
N TYR A 16 12.70 -1.68 13.26
CA TYR A 16 14.09 -1.96 12.93
C TYR A 16 15.01 -1.02 13.70
N THR A 17 16.03 -1.55 14.38
CA THR A 17 16.97 -0.75 15.17
C THR A 17 18.42 -1.17 14.90
N LEU A 18 19.33 -0.22 14.72
CA LEU A 18 20.78 -0.43 14.64
C LEU A 18 21.46 0.53 15.62
N ASP A 19 22.26 0.02 16.54
CA ASP A 19 23.00 0.82 17.53
C ASP A 19 22.13 1.85 18.29
N GLY A 20 20.88 1.48 18.58
CA GLY A 20 19.92 2.35 19.26
C GLY A 20 19.23 3.38 18.37
N VAL A 21 19.53 3.41 17.07
CA VAL A 21 18.87 4.25 16.06
C VAL A 21 17.78 3.44 15.36
N GLN A 22 16.57 4.00 15.27
CA GLN A 22 15.46 3.38 14.54
C GLN A 22 15.61 3.61 13.03
N LEU A 23 15.41 2.56 12.25
CA LEU A 23 15.39 2.57 10.78
C LEU A 23 13.96 2.43 10.27
N GLU A 24 13.72 2.88 9.04
CA GLU A 24 12.42 2.79 8.39
C GLU A 24 12.30 1.54 7.50
N GLY A 25 11.09 0.99 7.42
CA GLY A 25 10.75 -0.06 6.45
C GLY A 25 10.61 0.48 5.03
N ILE A 26 11.03 -0.29 4.03
CA ILE A 26 10.97 0.15 2.62
C ILE A 26 9.53 0.30 2.10
N THR A 27 8.56 -0.41 2.71
CA THR A 27 7.14 -0.34 2.34
C THR A 27 6.56 1.04 2.64
N GLY A 28 6.99 1.67 3.74
CA GLY A 28 6.66 3.05 4.10
C GLY A 28 7.16 4.04 3.05
N MET A 29 8.43 3.94 2.67
CA MET A 29 9.03 4.74 1.59
C MET A 29 8.27 4.58 0.27
N ILE A 30 8.04 3.34 -0.18
CA ILE A 30 7.36 3.06 -1.45
C ILE A 30 5.93 3.64 -1.44
N SER A 31 5.21 3.50 -0.33
CA SER A 31 3.87 4.06 -0.18
C SER A 31 3.89 5.59 -0.29
N ARG A 32 4.77 6.27 0.45
CA ARG A 32 4.87 7.73 0.45
C ARG A 32 5.31 8.30 -0.91
N GLN A 33 6.30 7.68 -1.54
CA GLN A 33 6.94 8.24 -2.74
C GLN A 33 6.23 7.85 -4.05
N LEU A 34 5.71 6.62 -4.15
CA LEU A 34 5.27 6.06 -5.44
C LEU A 34 3.77 5.79 -5.50
N PHE A 35 3.15 5.43 -4.38
CA PHE A 35 1.74 5.05 -4.34
C PHE A 35 0.98 5.79 -3.23
N PRO A 36 1.05 7.13 -3.18
CA PRO A 36 0.30 7.90 -2.20
C PRO A 36 -1.19 7.58 -2.40
N ASN A 37 -1.91 7.38 -1.29
CA ASN A 37 -3.35 7.17 -1.27
C ASN A 37 -3.85 5.77 -1.69
N LYS A 38 -2.96 4.77 -1.82
CA LYS A 38 -3.31 3.41 -2.30
C LYS A 38 -4.48 2.74 -1.55
N TYR A 39 -4.67 3.08 -0.26
CA TYR A 39 -5.66 2.44 0.61
C TYR A 39 -6.72 3.39 1.17
N ASP A 40 -6.71 4.67 0.80
CA ASP A 40 -7.53 5.73 1.44
C ASP A 40 -9.04 5.46 1.39
N ASN A 41 -9.50 4.74 0.37
CA ASN A 41 -10.91 4.44 0.15
C ASN A 41 -11.32 3.02 0.62
N ILE A 42 -10.43 2.29 1.28
CA ILE A 42 -10.70 0.94 1.77
C ILE A 42 -10.97 1.00 3.28
N PRO A 43 -12.10 0.43 3.77
CA PRO A 43 -12.35 0.36 5.21
C PRO A 43 -11.20 -0.29 5.97
N GLU A 44 -10.80 0.31 7.10
CA GLU A 44 -9.65 -0.12 7.89
C GLU A 44 -9.76 -1.59 8.35
N ASP A 45 -10.97 -2.06 8.67
CA ASP A 45 -11.20 -3.45 9.07
C ASP A 45 -10.93 -4.45 7.93
N VAL A 46 -11.18 -4.05 6.69
CA VAL A 46 -10.88 -4.85 5.48
C VAL A 46 -9.37 -4.90 5.26
N VAL A 47 -8.67 -3.77 5.42
CA VAL A 47 -7.20 -3.71 5.30
C VAL A 47 -6.55 -4.58 6.38
N ARG A 48 -7.00 -4.46 7.64
CA ARG A 48 -6.46 -5.24 8.76
C ARG A 48 -6.66 -6.75 8.56
N LYS A 49 -7.87 -7.19 8.20
CA LYS A 49 -8.14 -8.62 7.91
C LYS A 49 -7.28 -9.14 6.76
N ALA A 50 -7.06 -8.33 5.72
CA ALA A 50 -6.20 -8.70 4.61
C ALA A 50 -4.73 -8.84 5.04
N ALA A 51 -4.24 -7.94 5.90
CA ALA A 51 -2.90 -8.01 6.48
C ALA A 51 -2.73 -9.24 7.37
N GLU A 52 -3.67 -9.50 8.30
CA GLU A 52 -3.66 -10.69 9.18
C GLU A 52 -3.62 -11.99 8.37
N ARG A 53 -4.48 -12.11 7.34
CA ARG A 53 -4.46 -13.25 6.42
C ARG A 53 -3.13 -13.36 5.68
N GLY A 54 -2.58 -12.25 5.20
CA GLY A 54 -1.27 -12.19 4.56
C GLY A 54 -0.18 -12.76 5.47
N SER A 55 -0.05 -12.23 6.67
CA SER A 55 0.95 -12.68 7.67
C SER A 55 0.81 -14.16 8.01
N LEU A 56 -0.42 -14.68 8.10
CA LEU A 56 -0.65 -16.11 8.35
C LEU A 56 -0.12 -16.97 7.19
N ILE A 57 -0.44 -16.63 5.94
CA ILE A 57 0.03 -17.39 4.77
C ILE A 57 1.55 -17.31 4.63
N HIS A 58 2.15 -16.15 4.88
CA HIS A 58 3.60 -15.98 4.95
C HIS A 58 4.25 -16.93 5.95
N SER A 59 3.76 -16.91 7.19
CA SER A 59 4.23 -17.78 8.27
C SER A 59 4.10 -19.27 7.92
N GLN A 60 2.96 -19.67 7.34
CA GLN A 60 2.76 -21.07 6.94
C GLN A 60 3.70 -21.50 5.79
N CYS A 61 3.94 -20.64 4.80
CA CYS A 61 4.91 -20.94 3.74
C CYS A 61 6.33 -21.04 4.30
N GLN A 62 6.69 -20.20 5.27
CA GLN A 62 7.97 -20.30 5.97
C GLN A 62 8.09 -21.61 6.76
N ILE A 63 7.08 -22.00 7.54
CA ILE A 63 7.08 -23.28 8.26
C ILE A 63 7.24 -24.46 7.30
N PHE A 64 6.59 -24.40 6.14
CA PHE A 64 6.76 -25.41 5.10
C PHE A 64 8.21 -25.46 4.59
N ASP A 65 8.83 -24.32 4.27
CA ASP A 65 10.20 -24.29 3.75
C ASP A 65 11.23 -24.75 4.81
N ASP A 66 11.06 -24.33 6.07
CA ASP A 66 12.02 -24.60 7.14
C ASP A 66 11.88 -26.01 7.73
N MET A 67 10.65 -26.56 7.79
CA MET A 67 10.35 -27.82 8.48
C MET A 67 9.77 -28.90 7.57
N GLY A 68 9.41 -28.59 6.33
CA GLY A 68 8.70 -29.51 5.43
C GLY A 68 7.25 -29.81 5.85
N VAL A 69 6.69 -29.01 6.77
CA VAL A 69 5.35 -29.25 7.34
C VAL A 69 4.30 -28.48 6.53
N ASP A 70 3.43 -29.20 5.83
CA ASP A 70 2.26 -28.63 5.19
C ASP A 70 1.08 -28.58 6.19
N MET A 71 0.62 -27.38 6.49
CA MET A 71 -0.48 -27.12 7.43
C MET A 71 -1.87 -27.27 6.78
N GLY A 72 -1.93 -27.67 5.50
CA GLY A 72 -3.16 -28.00 4.79
C GLY A 72 -3.96 -26.79 4.28
N ALA A 73 -3.35 -25.61 4.24
CA ALA A 73 -3.95 -24.44 3.60
C ALA A 73 -3.80 -24.53 2.07
N GLU A 74 -4.87 -24.23 1.32
CA GLU A 74 -4.88 -24.30 -0.14
C GLU A 74 -3.77 -23.45 -0.76
N GLU A 75 -3.52 -22.26 -0.22
CA GLU A 75 -2.43 -21.38 -0.65
C GLU A 75 -1.04 -22.02 -0.47
N VAL A 76 -0.82 -22.78 0.60
CA VAL A 76 0.47 -23.43 0.89
C VAL A 76 0.69 -24.62 -0.04
N THR A 77 -0.37 -25.38 -0.32
CA THR A 77 -0.32 -26.42 -1.36
C THR A 77 -0.01 -25.81 -2.73
N GLY A 78 -0.66 -24.70 -3.08
CA GLY A 78 -0.39 -23.96 -4.31
C GLY A 78 1.05 -23.46 -4.39
N TYR A 79 1.57 -22.90 -3.28
CA TYR A 79 2.96 -22.48 -3.13
C TYR A 79 3.93 -23.63 -3.42
N LYS A 80 3.76 -24.77 -2.74
CA LYS A 80 4.59 -25.97 -2.94
C LYS A 80 4.61 -26.39 -4.42
N CYS A 81 3.45 -26.45 -5.06
CA CYS A 81 3.36 -26.79 -6.49
C CYS A 81 4.12 -25.80 -7.39
N LEU A 82 4.15 -24.51 -7.04
CA LEU A 82 4.95 -23.53 -7.79
C LEU A 82 6.45 -23.76 -7.60
N ILE A 83 6.90 -23.97 -6.37
CA ILE A 83 8.33 -24.21 -6.06
C ILE A 83 8.83 -25.44 -6.82
N ASP A 84 8.10 -26.55 -6.74
CA ASP A 84 8.43 -27.81 -7.43
C ASP A 84 8.42 -27.63 -8.96
N ARG A 85 7.38 -26.99 -9.52
CA ARG A 85 7.24 -26.79 -10.97
C ARG A 85 8.34 -25.92 -11.56
N HIS A 86 8.77 -24.89 -10.83
CA HIS A 86 9.80 -23.95 -11.28
C HIS A 86 11.21 -24.36 -10.85
N GLY A 87 11.37 -25.47 -10.12
CA GLY A 87 12.67 -25.97 -9.66
C GLY A 87 13.40 -24.99 -8.74
N LEU A 88 12.67 -24.20 -7.95
CA LEU A 88 13.26 -23.18 -7.10
C LEU A 88 13.92 -23.82 -5.87
N GLN A 89 15.20 -23.51 -5.64
CA GLN A 89 15.93 -24.01 -4.48
C GLN A 89 15.83 -23.01 -3.33
N TYR A 90 15.09 -23.36 -2.28
CA TYR A 90 14.94 -22.51 -1.09
C TYR A 90 16.30 -22.22 -0.44
N GLU A 91 16.58 -20.94 -0.16
CA GLU A 91 17.75 -20.51 0.62
C GLU A 91 17.34 -20.08 2.04
N THR A 92 16.40 -19.13 2.13
CA THR A 92 15.97 -18.53 3.39
C THR A 92 14.69 -17.72 3.19
N SER A 93 13.90 -17.60 4.26
CA SER A 93 12.73 -16.72 4.35
C SER A 93 13.03 -15.56 5.30
N GLU A 94 12.27 -14.46 5.17
CA GLU A 94 12.36 -13.29 6.06
C GLU A 94 13.80 -12.76 6.20
N TYR A 95 14.52 -12.72 5.07
CA TYR A 95 15.92 -12.34 5.06
C TYR A 95 16.08 -10.82 5.22
N LEU A 96 16.59 -10.41 6.39
CA LEU A 96 16.78 -9.00 6.73
C LEU A 96 17.90 -8.35 5.90
N VAL A 97 17.53 -7.29 5.19
CA VAL A 97 18.46 -6.43 4.45
C VAL A 97 18.40 -5.00 4.96
N SER A 98 19.52 -4.29 4.86
CA SER A 98 19.65 -2.92 5.35
C SER A 98 20.69 -2.13 4.56
N ASP A 99 20.51 -0.81 4.49
CA ASP A 99 21.59 0.12 4.08
C ASP A 99 22.48 0.55 5.27
N ASN A 100 22.17 0.02 6.46
CA ASN A 100 22.80 0.30 7.75
C ASN A 100 22.75 1.78 8.15
N LYS A 101 21.79 2.55 7.62
CA LYS A 101 21.71 3.98 7.86
C LYS A 101 20.30 4.52 8.00
N HIS A 102 19.42 4.20 7.06
CA HIS A 102 18.07 4.77 6.98
C HIS A 102 17.00 3.68 6.86
N TYR A 103 17.29 2.58 6.16
CA TYR A 103 16.28 1.57 5.83
C TYR A 103 16.71 0.16 6.18
N ALA A 104 15.75 -0.62 6.68
CA ALA A 104 15.87 -2.06 6.82
C ALA A 104 14.52 -2.72 6.55
N SER A 105 14.53 -3.93 5.99
CA SER A 105 13.29 -4.69 5.72
C SER A 105 13.60 -6.16 5.46
N CYS A 106 12.62 -7.03 5.66
CA CYS A 106 12.75 -8.46 5.42
C CYS A 106 12.30 -8.83 4.00
N ILE A 107 13.12 -9.60 3.29
CA ILE A 107 12.73 -10.22 2.01
C ILE A 107 12.01 -11.51 2.31
N ASP A 108 10.77 -11.64 1.82
CA ASP A 108 9.92 -12.80 2.11
C ASP A 108 10.59 -14.12 1.74
N LYS A 109 11.10 -14.24 0.50
CA LYS A 109 11.72 -15.47 -0.02
C LYS A 109 12.98 -15.20 -0.83
N VAL A 110 14.05 -15.94 -0.52
CA VAL A 110 15.29 -15.99 -1.27
C VAL A 110 15.49 -17.42 -1.79
N TYR A 111 15.76 -17.55 -3.08
CA TYR A 111 16.04 -18.83 -3.73
C TYR A 111 17.44 -18.82 -4.33
N ARG A 112 18.19 -19.90 -4.17
CA ARG A 112 19.53 -20.06 -4.74
C ARG A 112 19.44 -20.57 -6.18
N GLU A 113 20.14 -19.93 -7.10
CA GLU A 113 20.35 -20.48 -8.46
C GLU A 113 21.74 -21.14 -8.52
N ASP A 114 22.77 -20.45 -8.04
CA ASP A 114 24.13 -20.96 -7.98
C ASP A 114 24.90 -20.39 -6.76
N LYS A 115 26.23 -20.51 -6.75
CA LYS A 115 27.08 -20.04 -5.64
C LYS A 115 26.92 -18.54 -5.35
N ASN A 116 26.73 -17.73 -6.38
CA ASN A 116 26.73 -16.26 -6.33
C ASN A 116 25.43 -15.64 -6.87
N THR A 117 24.49 -16.42 -7.40
CA THR A 117 23.23 -15.91 -7.96
C THR A 117 22.02 -16.40 -7.16
N TYR A 118 21.14 -15.47 -6.81
CA TYR A 118 19.90 -15.72 -6.06
C TYR A 118 18.72 -15.06 -6.75
N HIS A 119 17.51 -15.55 -6.48
CA HIS A 119 16.26 -14.95 -6.91
C HIS A 119 15.46 -14.50 -5.70
N LEU A 120 14.69 -13.42 -5.87
CA LEU A 120 13.87 -12.87 -4.81
C LEU A 120 12.40 -13.04 -5.15
N GLY A 121 11.66 -13.64 -4.22
CA GLY A 121 10.22 -13.80 -4.28
C GLY A 121 9.53 -12.98 -3.20
N ASP A 122 8.38 -12.41 -3.52
CA ASP A 122 7.50 -11.76 -2.54
C ASP A 122 6.11 -12.40 -2.62
N ILE A 123 5.56 -12.83 -1.48
CA ILE A 123 4.26 -13.50 -1.43
C ILE A 123 3.16 -12.45 -1.34
N LYS A 124 2.24 -12.49 -2.31
CA LYS A 124 1.04 -11.64 -2.35
C LYS A 124 -0.22 -12.47 -2.22
N THR A 125 -1.11 -12.08 -1.32
CA THR A 125 -2.42 -12.74 -1.08
C THR A 125 -3.63 -11.86 -1.42
N THR A 126 -3.37 -10.76 -2.14
CA THR A 126 -4.27 -9.63 -2.38
C THR A 126 -5.46 -9.95 -3.29
N TYR A 127 -6.54 -9.15 -3.16
CA TYR A 127 -7.39 -8.63 -4.26
C TYR A 127 -6.99 -9.06 -5.70
N LYS A 128 -6.10 -8.23 -6.19
CA LYS A 128 -5.57 -8.17 -7.54
C LYS A 128 -4.08 -7.96 -7.34
N LEU A 129 -3.26 -8.73 -8.05
CA LEU A 129 -1.82 -8.56 -7.98
C LEU A 129 -1.44 -7.18 -8.54
N ASP A 130 -0.80 -6.37 -7.71
CA ASP A 130 -0.22 -5.10 -8.12
C ASP A 130 1.24 -5.31 -8.55
N LYS A 131 1.42 -5.59 -9.84
CA LYS A 131 2.73 -5.90 -10.41
C LYS A 131 3.70 -4.73 -10.30
N GLU A 132 3.23 -3.49 -10.40
CA GLU A 132 4.11 -2.32 -10.34
C GLU A 132 4.60 -2.11 -8.91
N TYR A 133 3.73 -2.26 -7.90
CA TYR A 133 4.17 -2.22 -6.50
C TYR A 133 5.22 -3.30 -6.19
N VAL A 134 4.97 -4.55 -6.62
CA VAL A 134 5.92 -5.66 -6.43
C VAL A 134 7.23 -5.38 -7.15
N ARG A 135 7.18 -4.85 -8.37
CA ARG A 135 8.36 -4.48 -9.16
C ARG A 135 9.26 -3.50 -8.40
N TRP A 136 8.69 -2.44 -7.82
CA TRP A 136 9.44 -1.50 -6.99
C TRP A 136 9.99 -2.16 -5.74
N GLN A 137 9.15 -2.87 -4.99
CA GLN A 137 9.53 -3.53 -3.74
C GLN A 137 10.69 -4.51 -3.94
N LEU A 138 10.58 -5.43 -4.89
CA LEU A 138 11.62 -6.41 -5.19
C LEU A 138 12.88 -5.77 -5.78
N SER A 139 12.77 -4.64 -6.49
CA SER A 139 13.94 -3.92 -7.00
C SER A 139 14.71 -3.21 -5.89
N VAL A 140 14.01 -2.64 -4.90
CA VAL A 140 14.63 -2.09 -3.68
C VAL A 140 15.31 -3.21 -2.90
N TYR A 141 14.63 -4.35 -2.70
CA TYR A 141 15.23 -5.51 -2.07
C TYR A 141 16.46 -6.02 -2.80
N ALA A 142 16.43 -6.10 -4.13
CA ALA A 142 17.57 -6.54 -4.93
C ALA A 142 18.78 -5.63 -4.74
N TYR A 143 18.57 -4.31 -4.67
CA TYR A 143 19.63 -3.35 -4.39
C TYR A 143 20.22 -3.54 -2.98
N LEU A 144 19.38 -3.60 -1.94
CA LEU A 144 19.84 -3.77 -0.56
C LEU A 144 20.51 -5.13 -0.33
N PHE A 145 20.00 -6.18 -0.97
CA PHE A 145 20.57 -7.53 -0.90
C PHE A 145 21.98 -7.58 -1.50
N GLU A 146 22.19 -7.00 -2.68
CA GLU A 146 23.52 -6.92 -3.30
C GLU A 146 24.46 -5.97 -2.56
N LEU A 147 23.94 -4.92 -1.93
CA LEU A 147 24.71 -4.01 -1.08
C LEU A 147 25.23 -4.74 0.17
N GLN A 148 24.39 -5.53 0.83
CA GLN A 148 24.73 -6.31 2.01
C GLN A 148 25.62 -7.53 1.70
N ASN A 149 25.51 -8.08 0.47
CA ASN A 149 26.22 -9.28 0.06
C ASN A 149 27.20 -9.01 -1.09
N PRO A 150 28.45 -8.59 -0.80
CA PRO A 150 29.45 -8.36 -1.83
C PRO A 150 29.67 -9.59 -2.70
N ASN A 151 29.77 -9.39 -4.02
CA ASN A 151 29.97 -10.43 -5.04
C ASN A 151 28.78 -11.37 -5.28
N VAL A 152 27.63 -11.09 -4.68
CA VAL A 152 26.37 -11.79 -4.98
C VAL A 152 25.54 -10.98 -5.98
N LYS A 153 24.75 -11.68 -6.80
CA LYS A 153 23.83 -11.10 -7.77
C LYS A 153 22.42 -11.61 -7.58
N VAL A 154 21.47 -10.70 -7.80
CA VAL A 154 20.06 -11.03 -7.88
C VAL A 154 19.68 -11.21 -9.36
N GLY A 155 19.24 -12.43 -9.69
CA GLY A 155 18.70 -12.81 -10.99
C GLY A 155 17.23 -12.41 -11.12
N ARG A 156 16.33 -13.37 -11.02
CA ARG A 156 14.88 -13.17 -11.16
C ARG A 156 14.25 -12.47 -9.96
N LEU A 157 13.25 -11.66 -10.25
CA LEU A 157 12.33 -11.05 -9.29
C LEU A 157 10.92 -11.49 -9.65
N PHE A 158 10.17 -12.04 -8.70
CA PHE A 158 8.81 -12.49 -8.99
C PHE A 158 7.85 -12.36 -7.81
N ALA A 159 6.59 -12.09 -8.12
CA ALA A 159 5.50 -12.27 -7.18
C ALA A 159 5.14 -13.76 -7.09
N ILE A 160 4.93 -14.24 -5.86
CA ILE A 160 4.31 -15.52 -5.56
C ILE A 160 2.86 -15.21 -5.18
N TYR A 161 1.97 -15.22 -6.17
CA TYR A 161 0.59 -14.80 -5.99
C TYR A 161 -0.29 -15.97 -5.56
N LEU A 162 -0.70 -15.97 -4.29
CA LEU A 162 -1.43 -17.06 -3.64
C LEU A 162 -2.79 -16.58 -3.13
N ARG A 163 -3.88 -17.17 -3.61
CA ARG A 163 -5.21 -16.81 -3.13
C ARG A 163 -6.22 -17.94 -3.33
N GLY A 164 -6.60 -18.59 -2.22
CA GLY A 164 -7.42 -19.80 -2.31
C GLY A 164 -6.73 -20.82 -3.21
N ASP A 165 -7.46 -21.30 -4.21
CA ASP A 165 -6.98 -22.22 -5.25
C ASP A 165 -6.03 -21.59 -6.27
N LYS A 166 -5.97 -20.25 -6.35
CA LYS A 166 -5.08 -19.55 -7.29
C LYS A 166 -3.64 -19.54 -6.77
N ALA A 167 -2.73 -20.11 -7.54
CA ALA A 167 -1.29 -20.00 -7.34
C ALA A 167 -0.58 -19.68 -8.66
N GLU A 168 0.10 -18.53 -8.71
CA GLU A 168 0.80 -18.06 -9.91
C GLU A 168 2.15 -17.43 -9.54
N LEU A 169 3.22 -17.78 -10.27
CA LEU A 169 4.50 -17.09 -10.20
C LEU A 169 4.54 -16.06 -11.34
N VAL A 170 4.72 -14.78 -10.98
CA VAL A 170 4.68 -13.67 -11.94
C VAL A 170 6.00 -12.90 -11.87
N ASP A 171 6.85 -13.08 -12.88
CA ASP A 171 8.09 -12.31 -13.00
C ASP A 171 7.83 -10.80 -13.19
N VAL A 172 8.68 -9.99 -12.58
CA VAL A 172 8.70 -8.53 -12.72
C VAL A 172 10.09 -8.06 -13.16
N GLU A 173 10.13 -6.98 -13.94
CA GLU A 173 11.38 -6.45 -14.47
C GLU A 173 12.12 -5.61 -13.42
N ARG A 174 13.39 -5.93 -13.18
CA ARG A 174 14.25 -5.19 -12.25
C ARG A 174 14.43 -3.74 -12.68
N ILE A 175 14.20 -2.82 -11.75
CA ILE A 175 14.49 -1.39 -11.94
C ILE A 175 16.00 -1.15 -11.75
N PRO A 176 16.65 -0.34 -12.59
CA PRO A 176 18.07 -0.02 -12.46
C PRO A 176 18.41 0.54 -11.08
N LYS A 177 19.55 0.12 -10.53
CA LYS A 177 19.98 0.50 -9.18
C LYS A 177 20.12 2.02 -9.01
N GLU A 178 20.46 2.74 -10.07
CA GLU A 178 20.62 4.19 -10.05
C GLU A 178 19.28 4.88 -9.75
N VAL A 179 18.18 4.33 -10.27
CA VAL A 179 16.82 4.83 -10.01
C VAL A 179 16.40 4.51 -8.57
N ILE A 180 16.76 3.32 -8.06
CA ILE A 180 16.50 2.92 -6.66
C ILE A 180 17.24 3.82 -5.68
N ILE A 181 18.53 4.09 -5.94
CA ILE A 181 19.34 5.00 -5.12
C ILE A 181 18.71 6.40 -5.12
N HIS A 182 18.28 6.89 -6.29
CA HIS A 182 17.61 8.20 -6.38
C HIS A 182 16.28 8.24 -5.61
N LEU A 183 15.45 7.19 -5.67
CA LEU A 183 14.23 7.07 -4.87
C LEU A 183 14.52 7.18 -3.37
N MET A 184 15.48 6.40 -2.87
CA MET A 184 15.85 6.40 -1.46
C MET A 184 16.41 7.75 -1.01
N ASP A 185 17.26 8.38 -1.84
CA ASP A 185 17.83 9.71 -1.55
C ASP A 185 16.77 10.82 -1.52
N CYS A 186 15.78 10.78 -2.43
CA CYS A 186 14.64 11.68 -2.41
C CYS A 186 13.85 11.56 -1.09
N ASP A 187 13.54 10.33 -0.66
CA ASP A 187 12.78 10.09 0.57
C ASP A 187 13.54 10.57 1.82
N VAL A 188 14.83 10.27 1.93
CA VAL A 188 15.69 10.75 3.03
C VAL A 188 15.75 12.28 3.09
N LYS A 189 15.74 12.95 1.92
CA LYS A 189 15.73 14.42 1.82
C LYS A 189 14.34 15.04 2.03
N GLY A 190 13.29 14.24 2.14
CA GLY A 190 11.90 14.72 2.21
C GLY A 190 11.44 15.36 0.90
N ILE A 191 12.04 15.00 -0.23
CA ILE A 191 11.70 15.50 -1.56
C ILE A 191 10.87 14.44 -2.28
N GLN A 192 9.84 14.87 -3.02
CA GLN A 192 9.05 13.97 -3.85
C GLN A 192 9.90 13.39 -4.98
N PHE A 193 9.98 12.06 -5.05
CA PHE A 193 10.64 11.37 -6.15
C PHE A 193 9.85 11.54 -7.46
N ASP A 194 10.55 11.98 -8.50
CA ASP A 194 10.03 12.04 -9.87
C ASP A 194 10.21 10.67 -10.53
N ASN A 195 9.13 9.88 -10.55
CA ASN A 195 9.16 8.51 -11.07
C ASN A 195 9.31 8.51 -12.60
N PRO A 196 10.45 8.05 -13.16
CA PRO A 196 10.66 8.02 -14.61
C PRO A 196 9.78 6.98 -15.33
N TYR A 197 9.18 6.04 -14.59
CA TYR A 197 8.24 5.04 -15.08
C TYR A 197 6.79 5.41 -14.84
N ASN A 198 6.51 6.59 -14.24
CA ASN A 198 5.18 7.15 -14.34
C ASN A 198 4.95 7.42 -15.82
N LYS A 199 4.28 6.47 -16.47
CA LYS A 199 3.57 6.75 -17.70
C LYS A 199 2.57 7.83 -17.31
N ILE A 200 2.91 9.09 -17.56
CA ILE A 200 1.92 9.94 -18.20
C ILE A 200 1.51 9.08 -19.39
N GLU A 201 0.33 8.48 -19.35
CA GLU A 201 -0.24 7.94 -20.56
C GLU A 201 -0.26 9.13 -21.51
N ASN A 202 0.76 9.20 -22.37
CA ASN A 202 0.77 10.06 -23.54
C ASN A 202 -0.25 9.44 -24.49
N ASP A 203 -1.52 9.40 -24.06
CA ASP A 203 -2.59 9.45 -25.02
C ASP A 203 -2.53 10.87 -25.58
N ASN A 204 -1.90 11.00 -26.75
CA ASN A 204 -1.85 12.22 -27.55
C ASN A 204 -3.25 12.68 -28.02
N SER A 205 -4.34 12.14 -27.46
CA SER A 205 -5.71 12.59 -27.68
C SER A 205 -6.06 13.90 -26.97
N MET A 206 -5.35 14.24 -25.86
CA MET A 206 -5.67 15.42 -25.04
C MET A 206 -4.74 16.61 -25.34
N PRO A 207 -5.28 17.75 -25.84
CA PRO A 207 -4.51 18.98 -26.02
C PRO A 207 -3.79 19.41 -24.73
N VAL A 208 -2.60 20.01 -24.87
CA VAL A 208 -1.71 20.42 -23.77
C VAL A 208 -2.43 21.18 -22.65
N VAL A 209 -3.38 22.05 -23.03
CA VAL A 209 -4.21 22.84 -22.11
C VAL A 209 -5.00 21.95 -21.14
N TYR A 210 -5.54 20.82 -21.60
CA TYR A 210 -6.30 19.91 -20.74
C TYR A 210 -5.40 19.11 -19.79
N ARG A 211 -4.15 18.82 -20.19
CA ARG A 211 -3.16 18.18 -19.32
C ARG A 211 -2.70 19.09 -18.19
N GLU A 212 -2.53 20.38 -18.46
CA GLU A 212 -2.22 21.37 -17.43
C GLU A 212 -3.40 21.55 -16.46
N MET A 213 -4.62 21.55 -16.98
CA MET A 213 -5.84 21.57 -16.16
C MET A 213 -5.97 20.32 -15.30
N GLU A 214 -5.73 19.13 -15.85
CA GLU A 214 -5.77 17.86 -15.11
C GLU A 214 -4.75 17.85 -13.97
N LYS A 215 -3.48 18.20 -14.24
CA LYS A 215 -2.45 18.32 -13.20
C LYS A 215 -2.87 19.29 -12.09
N SER A 216 -3.39 20.45 -12.48
CA SER A 216 -3.87 21.45 -11.52
C SER A 216 -5.03 20.92 -10.68
N ILE A 217 -5.98 20.19 -11.29
CA ILE A 217 -7.11 19.57 -10.60
C ILE A 217 -6.63 18.50 -9.62
N ILE A 218 -5.68 17.65 -10.02
CA ILE A 218 -5.10 16.62 -9.15
C ILE A 218 -4.40 17.26 -7.94
N ASP A 219 -3.61 18.31 -8.15
CA ASP A 219 -2.92 18.99 -7.06
C ASP A 219 -3.88 19.74 -6.13
N ILE A 220 -4.92 20.36 -6.67
CA ILE A 220 -6.00 20.96 -5.87
C ILE A 220 -6.74 19.88 -5.07
N ASP A 221 -7.05 18.72 -5.65
CA ASP A 221 -7.74 17.63 -4.95
C ASP A 221 -6.87 17.08 -3.81
N LYS A 222 -5.56 16.89 -4.05
CA LYS A 222 -4.60 16.51 -3.01
C LYS A 222 -4.57 17.51 -1.86
N GLN A 223 -4.49 18.80 -2.16
CA GLN A 223 -4.51 19.84 -1.14
C GLN A 223 -5.84 19.89 -0.40
N CYS A 224 -6.98 19.75 -1.09
CA CYS A 224 -8.30 19.69 -0.48
C CYS A 224 -8.41 18.53 0.50
N ARG A 225 -7.94 17.33 0.14
CA ARG A 225 -7.92 16.16 1.04
C ARG A 225 -7.03 16.39 2.25
N TYR A 226 -5.80 16.86 2.03
CA TYR A 226 -4.88 17.19 3.12
C TYR A 226 -5.49 18.18 4.13
N TRP A 227 -6.08 19.27 3.63
CA TRP A 227 -6.72 20.26 4.49
C TRP A 227 -8.02 19.76 5.12
N ALA A 228 -8.75 18.85 4.47
CA ALA A 228 -9.92 18.20 5.05
C ALA A 228 -9.53 17.30 6.22
N ASP A 229 -8.47 16.51 6.09
CA ASP A 229 -7.96 15.64 7.16
C ASP A 229 -7.40 16.47 8.31
N LYS A 230 -6.60 17.50 8.03
CA LYS A 230 -6.10 18.43 9.05
C LYS A 230 -7.24 19.14 9.78
N LYS A 231 -8.29 19.55 9.06
CA LYS A 231 -9.48 20.14 9.67
C LYS A 231 -10.22 19.14 10.55
N LYS A 232 -10.33 17.89 10.12
CA LYS A 232 -10.95 16.81 10.91
C LYS A 232 -10.16 16.56 12.19
N GLU A 233 -8.83 16.41 12.10
CA GLU A 233 -7.92 16.24 13.24
C GLU A 233 -8.09 17.37 14.26
N LEU A 234 -8.09 18.63 13.81
CA LEU A 234 -8.33 19.79 14.67
C LEU A 234 -9.72 19.77 15.31
N THR A 235 -10.75 19.40 14.55
CA THR A 235 -12.14 19.36 15.05
C THR A 235 -12.33 18.24 16.07
N ASP A 236 -11.70 17.08 15.86
CA ASP A 236 -11.70 15.96 16.80
C ASP A 236 -10.93 16.31 18.09
N GLY A 237 -9.82 17.04 17.97
CA GLY A 237 -9.10 17.60 19.11
C GLY A 237 -9.97 18.57 19.93
N VAL A 238 -10.67 19.49 19.26
CA VAL A 238 -11.62 20.40 19.91
C VAL A 238 -12.74 19.62 20.60
N MET A 239 -13.29 18.59 19.96
CA MET A 239 -14.32 17.74 20.57
C MET A 239 -13.83 17.06 21.85
N LYS A 240 -12.60 16.51 21.86
CA LYS A 240 -12.00 15.89 23.05
C LYS A 240 -11.84 16.89 24.21
N GLU A 241 -11.32 18.09 23.93
CA GLU A 241 -11.16 19.12 24.96
C GLU A 241 -12.51 19.65 25.47
N MET A 242 -13.52 19.81 24.60
CA MET A 242 -14.88 20.17 25.01
C MET A 242 -15.51 19.10 25.92
N VAL A 243 -15.30 17.81 25.64
CA VAL A 243 -15.75 16.71 26.51
C VAL A 243 -15.06 16.77 27.87
N LYS A 244 -13.73 16.94 27.89
CA LYS A 244 -12.92 17.03 29.11
C LYS A 244 -13.32 18.23 29.98
N ALA A 245 -13.62 19.37 29.37
CA ALA A 245 -14.05 20.59 30.04
C ALA A 245 -15.55 20.59 30.43
N GLY A 246 -16.32 19.57 30.03
CA GLY A 246 -17.77 19.54 30.22
C GLY A 246 -18.54 20.61 29.42
N ALA A 247 -17.90 21.25 28.44
CA ALA A 247 -18.46 22.35 27.67
C ALA A 247 -19.35 21.84 26.53
N TYR A 248 -20.57 22.37 26.42
CA TYR A 248 -21.49 22.04 25.33
C TYR A 248 -21.33 22.96 24.11
N SER A 249 -20.96 24.21 24.34
CA SER A 249 -20.70 25.20 23.30
C SER A 249 -19.58 26.15 23.73
N TRP A 250 -18.74 26.54 22.78
CA TRP A 250 -17.73 27.58 22.95
C TRP A 250 -17.81 28.55 21.77
N LYS A 251 -17.69 29.85 22.02
CA LYS A 251 -17.78 30.89 20.99
C LYS A 251 -16.62 31.87 21.17
N GLY A 252 -15.76 31.96 20.17
CA GLY A 252 -14.77 33.02 20.03
C GLY A 252 -15.21 34.06 18.99
N ASP A 253 -14.32 35.00 18.69
CA ASP A 253 -14.63 36.12 17.78
C ASP A 253 -14.76 35.67 16.31
N SER A 254 -14.00 34.63 15.91
CA SER A 254 -13.96 34.14 14.51
C SER A 254 -14.60 32.77 14.30
N ILE A 255 -14.81 31.99 15.37
CA ILE A 255 -15.32 30.61 15.27
C ILE A 255 -16.13 30.21 16.51
N SER A 256 -17.14 29.37 16.30
CA SER A 256 -17.92 28.75 17.37
C SER A 256 -17.95 27.24 17.23
N PHE A 257 -17.82 26.53 18.34
CA PHE A 257 -17.97 25.08 18.44
C PHE A 257 -19.23 24.74 19.23
N THR A 258 -20.02 23.79 18.77
CA THR A 258 -21.22 23.30 19.47
C THR A 258 -21.30 21.80 19.33
N ARG A 259 -21.40 21.11 20.45
CA ARG A 259 -21.52 19.65 20.49
C ARG A 259 -22.96 19.25 20.17
N LYS A 260 -23.18 18.45 19.13
CA LYS A 260 -24.51 17.85 18.87
C LYS A 260 -24.70 16.63 19.76
N LYS A 261 -25.94 16.39 20.20
CA LYS A 261 -26.33 15.15 20.88
C LYS A 261 -26.49 14.05 19.85
N ASP A 262 -26.27 12.81 20.27
CA ASP A 262 -26.59 11.64 19.45
C ASP A 262 -28.07 11.67 19.08
N SER A 263 -28.36 11.42 17.80
CA SER A 263 -29.72 11.43 17.28
C SER A 263 -29.88 10.39 16.17
N ILE A 264 -31.09 9.84 16.07
CA ILE A 264 -31.45 8.89 15.02
C ILE A 264 -31.92 9.71 13.82
N ARG A 265 -31.17 9.64 12.72
CA ARG A 265 -31.54 10.27 11.45
C ARG A 265 -32.53 9.36 10.72
N LYS A 266 -33.76 9.85 10.50
CA LYS A 266 -34.73 9.21 9.59
C LYS A 266 -34.49 9.75 8.19
N ASN A 267 -34.13 8.86 7.26
CA ASN A 267 -34.04 9.18 5.84
C ASN A 267 -35.21 8.53 5.11
N PHE A 268 -35.75 9.22 4.11
CA PHE A 268 -36.77 8.64 3.23
C PHE A 268 -36.09 7.68 2.26
N ASP A 269 -36.52 6.42 2.24
CA ASP A 269 -36.02 5.43 1.29
C ASP A 269 -36.71 5.60 -0.06
N LYS A 270 -36.13 6.49 -0.86
CA LYS A 270 -36.62 6.83 -2.20
C LYS A 270 -36.70 5.59 -3.12
N LYS A 271 -35.75 4.66 -3.00
CA LYS A 271 -35.70 3.48 -3.89
C LYS A 271 -36.79 2.48 -3.55
N ALA A 272 -36.95 2.17 -2.26
CA ALA A 272 -38.04 1.30 -1.80
C ALA A 272 -39.41 1.90 -2.17
N PHE A 273 -39.58 3.22 -1.98
CA PHE A 273 -40.84 3.89 -2.33
C PHE A 273 -41.14 3.89 -3.83
N GLU A 274 -40.14 4.10 -4.70
CA GLU A 274 -40.28 3.99 -6.15
C GLU A 274 -40.66 2.57 -6.59
N GLN A 275 -40.12 1.55 -5.92
CA GLN A 275 -40.43 0.14 -6.19
C GLN A 275 -41.84 -0.24 -5.74
N ASP A 276 -42.25 0.16 -4.54
CA ASP A 276 -43.53 -0.25 -3.93
C ASP A 276 -44.71 0.59 -4.46
N TYR A 277 -44.47 1.86 -4.83
CA TYR A 277 -45.49 2.83 -5.24
C TYR A 277 -45.09 3.61 -6.51
N PRO A 278 -44.88 2.94 -7.65
CA PRO A 278 -44.30 3.57 -8.85
C PRO A 278 -45.18 4.68 -9.44
N GLU A 279 -46.50 4.51 -9.44
CA GLU A 279 -47.41 5.52 -9.99
C GLU A 279 -47.47 6.77 -9.12
N LEU A 280 -47.49 6.60 -7.80
CA LEU A 280 -47.46 7.73 -6.87
C LEU A 280 -46.11 8.44 -6.94
N TYR A 281 -44.99 7.71 -7.04
CA TYR A 281 -43.65 8.30 -7.18
C TYR A 281 -43.54 9.22 -8.40
N LYS A 282 -44.13 8.84 -9.55
CA LYS A 282 -44.15 9.66 -10.76
C LYS A 282 -44.87 10.99 -10.58
N GLU A 283 -45.95 11.04 -9.78
CA GLU A 283 -46.67 12.29 -9.50
C GLU A 283 -45.82 13.35 -8.78
N TYR A 284 -44.74 12.94 -8.11
CA TYR A 284 -43.82 13.83 -7.39
C TYR A 284 -42.51 14.08 -8.14
N LEU A 285 -42.35 13.59 -9.37
CA LEU A 285 -41.21 13.93 -10.21
C LEU A 285 -41.40 15.35 -10.78
N LYS A 286 -40.37 16.17 -10.62
CA LYS A 286 -40.33 17.52 -11.17
C LYS A 286 -39.07 17.68 -12.01
N ASP A 287 -39.27 17.95 -13.30
CA ASP A 287 -38.17 18.30 -14.19
C ASP A 287 -37.64 19.70 -13.84
N THR A 288 -36.34 19.78 -13.64
CA THR A 288 -35.64 21.05 -13.44
C THR A 288 -34.57 21.16 -14.51
N PRO A 289 -34.59 22.20 -15.36
CA PRO A 289 -33.56 22.39 -16.36
C PRO A 289 -32.23 22.66 -15.67
N VAL A 290 -31.23 21.83 -15.96
CA VAL A 290 -29.86 21.97 -15.48
C VAL A 290 -28.93 22.25 -16.64
N VAL A 291 -28.08 23.25 -16.47
CA VAL A 291 -27.02 23.58 -17.43
C VAL A 291 -25.99 22.45 -17.40
N GLY A 292 -25.49 22.04 -18.57
CA GLY A 292 -24.50 20.96 -18.67
C GLY A 292 -23.29 21.23 -17.76
N SER A 293 -22.92 20.23 -16.95
CA SER A 293 -21.77 20.28 -16.05
C SER A 293 -20.78 19.18 -16.38
N VAL A 294 -19.49 19.47 -16.25
CA VAL A 294 -18.44 18.44 -16.31
C VAL A 294 -18.50 17.63 -15.01
N ILE A 295 -18.66 16.31 -15.12
CA ILE A 295 -18.53 15.40 -13.98
C ILE A 295 -17.06 15.02 -13.88
N LEU A 296 -16.36 15.60 -12.92
CA LEU A 296 -15.00 15.17 -12.57
C LEU A 296 -15.09 13.87 -11.78
N LYS A 297 -14.48 12.81 -12.31
CA LYS A 297 -14.22 11.57 -11.59
C LYS A 297 -12.72 11.35 -11.59
N VAL A 298 -12.07 11.66 -10.47
CA VAL A 298 -10.67 11.32 -10.25
C VAL A 298 -10.61 9.79 -10.15
N LEU A 299 -9.83 9.15 -11.04
CA LEU A 299 -9.64 7.69 -11.08
C LEU A 299 -8.68 7.22 -9.98
#